data_AF-A0AAN5L3J9-F1
#
_entry.id   AF-A0AAN5L3J9-F1
#
_cell.length_a   1.000
_cell.length_b   1.000
_cell.length_c   1.000
_cell.angle_alpha   90.00
_cell.angle_beta   90.00
_cell.angle_gamma   90.00
#
_symmetry.space_group_name_H-M   'P 1'
#
loop_
_entity.id
_entity.type
_entity.pdbx_description
1 polymer ?
#
loop_
_entity_poly.entity_id
_entity_poly.type
_entity_poly.pdbx_seq_one_letter_code
_entity_poly.pdbx_strand_id
1 'polypeptide(L)'
;MRISRKLKVLLPVLTAATAAVFIYSLWSKKGPDDFSCVASFSQHYANENIDVSLRFMFSGQAGVVSINGRARSDPQNIFNRKISFSMRRHQDIYYMTSEKNIKFPDDNVDDGWLSQYQPDFFV
;
A
#
# COMPACT_ATOMS: atom_id res chain seq x y z
N MET A 1 -46.80 -33.74 2.39
CA MET A 1 -47.00 -32.38 1.82
C MET A 1 -46.64 -32.39 0.34
N ARG A 2 -47.60 -32.12 -0.56
CA ARG A 2 -47.36 -32.04 -2.01
C ARG A 2 -46.73 -30.69 -2.34
N ILE A 3 -45.43 -30.68 -2.62
CA ILE A 3 -44.71 -29.48 -3.04
C ILE A 3 -45.30 -29.00 -4.37
N SER A 4 -45.85 -27.79 -4.39
CA SER A 4 -46.48 -27.22 -5.59
C SER A 4 -45.48 -27.11 -6.72
N ARG A 5 -45.93 -27.28 -7.97
CA ARG A 5 -45.07 -27.19 -9.16
C ARG A 5 -44.32 -25.86 -9.22
N LYS A 6 -44.94 -24.78 -8.73
CA LYS A 6 -44.31 -23.45 -8.60
C LYS A 6 -43.17 -23.45 -7.58
N LEU A 7 -43.35 -24.10 -6.43
CA LEU A 7 -42.33 -24.18 -5.39
C LEU A 7 -41.10 -25.00 -5.83
N LYS A 8 -41.31 -26.03 -6.66
CA LYS A 8 -40.21 -26.82 -7.25
C LYS A 8 -39.33 -26.02 -8.23
N VAL A 9 -39.86 -24.95 -8.82
CA VAL A 9 -39.14 -24.09 -9.77
C VAL A 9 -38.56 -22.86 -9.07
N LEU A 10 -39.27 -22.29 -8.09
CA LEU A 10 -38.80 -21.11 -7.34
C LEU A 10 -37.57 -21.40 -6.47
N LEU A 11 -37.52 -22.56 -5.79
CA LEU A 11 -36.38 -22.92 -4.95
C LEU A 11 -35.04 -22.94 -5.72
N PRO A 12 -34.91 -23.69 -6.84
CA PRO A 12 -33.64 -23.76 -7.57
C PRO A 12 -33.22 -22.41 -8.16
N VAL A 13 -34.19 -21.60 -8.62
CA VAL A 13 -33.92 -20.26 -9.14
C VAL A 13 -33.37 -19.36 -8.03
N LEU A 14 -33.96 -19.38 -6.84
CA LEU A 14 -33.50 -18.58 -5.72
C LEU A 14 -32.11 -19.00 -5.25
N THR A 15 -31.84 -20.32 -5.19
CA THR A 15 -30.51 -20.84 -4.85
C THR A 15 -29.45 -20.50 -5.91
N ALA A 16 -29.82 -20.51 -7.19
CA ALA A 16 -28.90 -20.12 -8.26
C ALA A 16 -28.59 -18.61 -8.18
N ALA A 17 -29.59 -17.79 -7.90
CA ALA A 17 -29.41 -16.35 -7.75
C ALA A 17 -28.50 -16.00 -6.55
N THR A 18 -28.71 -16.64 -5.39
CA THR A 18 -27.85 -16.40 -4.22
C THR A 18 -26.42 -16.89 -4.45
N ALA A 19 -26.23 -18.05 -5.08
CA ALA A 19 -24.91 -18.53 -5.45
C ALA A 19 -24.19 -17.56 -6.41
N ALA A 20 -24.90 -17.05 -7.42
CA ALA A 20 -24.35 -16.07 -8.37
C ALA A 20 -23.92 -14.77 -7.68
N VAL A 21 -24.73 -14.23 -6.76
CA VAL A 21 -24.38 -13.03 -5.98
C VAL A 21 -23.16 -13.28 -5.10
N PHE A 22 -23.09 -14.45 -4.45
CA PHE A 22 -21.95 -14.80 -3.59
C PHE A 22 -20.65 -14.94 -4.37
N ILE A 23 -20.68 -15.63 -5.51
CA ILE A 23 -19.53 -15.77 -6.43
C ILE A 23 -19.10 -14.40 -6.94
N TYR A 24 -20.05 -13.57 -7.38
CA TYR A 24 -19.76 -12.22 -7.85
C TYR A 24 -19.09 -11.38 -6.76
N SER A 25 -19.61 -11.40 -5.53
CA SER A 25 -19.03 -10.70 -4.37
C SER A 25 -17.60 -11.17 -4.07
N LEU A 26 -17.31 -12.46 -4.20
CA LEU A 26 -15.96 -12.99 -4.00
C LEU A 26 -15.00 -12.53 -5.10
N TRP A 27 -15.48 -12.47 -6.35
CA TRP A 27 -14.69 -12.00 -7.49
C TRP A 27 -14.46 -10.49 -7.46
N SER A 28 -15.47 -9.71 -7.10
CA SER A 28 -15.37 -8.25 -6.99
C SER A 28 -14.49 -7.79 -5.83
N LYS A 29 -14.21 -8.68 -4.87
CA LYS A 29 -13.28 -8.43 -3.76
C LYS A 29 -11.81 -8.70 -4.10
N LYS A 30 -11.49 -9.16 -5.32
CA LYS A 30 -10.09 -9.11 -5.76
C LYS A 30 -9.68 -7.64 -5.81
N GLY A 31 -8.99 -7.20 -4.76
CA GLY A 31 -8.31 -5.91 -4.74
C GLY A 31 -7.26 -5.84 -5.85
N PRO A 32 -6.56 -4.71 -5.96
CA PRO A 32 -5.37 -4.63 -6.81
C PRO A 32 -4.48 -5.85 -6.57
N ASP A 33 -3.97 -6.45 -7.64
CA ASP A 33 -3.03 -7.57 -7.54
C ASP A 33 -1.85 -7.17 -6.64
N ASP A 34 -1.25 -8.15 -5.97
CA ASP A 34 -0.02 -7.89 -5.22
C ASP A 34 1.10 -7.56 -6.21
N PHE A 35 1.79 -6.43 -6.01
CA PHE A 35 2.92 -6.04 -6.84
C PHE A 35 3.98 -5.30 -6.01
N SER A 36 5.16 -5.14 -6.60
CA SER A 36 6.25 -4.39 -5.97
C SER A 36 6.86 -3.40 -6.95
N CYS A 37 7.36 -2.30 -6.41
CA CYS A 37 8.06 -1.27 -7.16
C CYS A 37 9.34 -0.88 -6.42
N VAL A 38 10.41 -0.62 -7.15
CA VAL A 38 11.68 -0.14 -6.61
C VAL A 38 12.09 1.11 -7.37
N ALA A 39 12.49 2.13 -6.63
CA ALA A 39 13.02 3.37 -7.19
C ALA A 39 14.25 3.81 -6.38
N SER A 40 15.30 4.23 -7.08
CA SER A 40 16.50 4.79 -6.45
C SER A 40 16.88 6.07 -7.18
N PHE A 41 17.16 7.13 -6.42
CA PHE A 41 17.48 8.44 -6.99
C PHE A 41 18.31 9.30 -6.03
N SER A 42 18.99 10.28 -6.58
CA SER A 42 19.72 11.32 -5.84
C SER A 42 18.90 12.61 -5.90
N GLN A 43 18.59 13.18 -4.76
CA GLN A 43 17.86 14.44 -4.66
C GLN A 43 18.81 15.57 -4.28
N HIS A 44 18.64 16.72 -4.94
CA HIS A 44 19.49 17.89 -4.76
C HIS A 44 18.69 19.03 -4.15
N TYR A 45 18.99 19.38 -2.90
CA TYR A 45 18.40 20.50 -2.18
C TYR A 45 19.45 21.61 -2.00
N ALA A 46 19.01 22.82 -1.66
CA ALA A 46 19.90 23.97 -1.50
C ALA A 46 20.95 23.79 -0.40
N ASN A 47 20.62 23.01 0.64
CA ASN A 47 21.43 22.79 1.82
C ASN A 47 21.94 21.34 1.97
N GLU A 48 21.47 20.40 1.14
CA GLU A 48 21.78 18.97 1.29
C GLU A 48 21.59 18.22 -0.03
N ASN A 49 22.34 17.14 -0.23
CA ASN A 49 22.02 16.14 -1.24
C ASN A 49 21.79 14.79 -0.58
N ILE A 50 20.70 14.10 -0.91
CA ILE A 50 20.39 12.80 -0.31
C ILE A 50 20.26 11.73 -1.39
N ASP A 51 20.86 10.56 -1.13
CA ASP A 51 20.66 9.36 -1.93
C ASP A 51 19.53 8.55 -1.28
N VAL A 52 18.47 8.27 -2.03
CA VAL A 52 17.26 7.61 -1.55
C VAL A 52 16.99 6.36 -2.36
N SER A 53 16.61 5.30 -1.67
CA SER A 53 16.08 4.06 -2.23
C SER A 53 14.73 3.76 -1.60
N LEU A 54 13.75 3.47 -2.44
CA LEU A 54 12.39 3.13 -2.07
C LEU A 54 12.07 1.73 -2.60
N ARG A 55 11.51 0.90 -1.73
CA ARG A 55 10.95 -0.41 -2.10
C ARG A 55 9.52 -0.49 -1.60
N PHE A 56 8.58 -0.41 -2.52
CA PHE A 56 7.16 -0.59 -2.25
C PHE A 56 6.74 -2.05 -2.42
N MET A 57 5.91 -2.51 -1.49
CA MET A 57 5.19 -3.78 -1.56
C MET A 57 3.70 -3.47 -1.37
N PHE A 58 2.91 -3.70 -2.41
CA PHE A 58 1.48 -3.49 -2.43
C PHE A 58 0.75 -4.81 -2.17
N SER A 59 -0.23 -4.79 -1.27
CA SER A 59 -1.14 -5.90 -1.07
C SER A 59 -2.58 -5.43 -0.87
N GLY A 60 -3.39 -5.61 -1.92
CA GLY A 60 -4.77 -5.13 -1.95
C GLY A 60 -4.86 -3.61 -1.78
N GLN A 61 -5.44 -3.14 -0.68
CA GLN A 61 -5.66 -1.72 -0.36
C GLN A 61 -4.66 -1.17 0.66
N ALA A 62 -3.60 -1.90 0.96
CA ALA A 62 -2.57 -1.48 1.89
C ALA A 62 -1.21 -1.93 1.38
N GLY A 63 -0.16 -1.48 2.05
CA GLY A 63 1.19 -1.90 1.70
C GLY A 63 2.23 -1.37 2.66
N VAL A 64 3.46 -1.64 2.28
CA VAL A 64 4.64 -1.21 3.02
C VAL A 64 5.66 -0.64 2.05
N VAL A 65 6.25 0.48 2.41
CA VAL A 65 7.42 1.04 1.74
C VAL A 65 8.62 1.00 2.69
N SER A 66 9.70 0.38 2.25
CA SER A 66 11.00 0.55 2.86
C SER A 66 11.68 1.75 2.20
N ILE A 67 12.04 2.74 3.01
CA ILE A 67 12.83 3.91 2.60
C ILE A 67 14.20 3.81 3.25
N ASN A 68 15.24 3.84 2.44
CA ASN A 68 16.61 3.72 2.91
C ASN A 68 17.52 4.68 2.15
N GLY A 69 18.54 5.21 2.80
CA GLY A 69 19.40 6.19 2.16
C GLY A 69 20.32 6.91 3.13
N ARG A 70 21.00 7.94 2.62
CA ARG A 70 21.94 8.73 3.40
C ARG A 70 22.10 10.14 2.85
N ALA A 71 22.54 11.05 3.71
CA ALA A 71 23.07 12.34 3.26
C ALA A 71 24.42 12.17 2.54
N ARG A 72 24.68 13.05 1.56
CA ARG A 72 25.99 13.14 0.92
C ARG A 72 26.92 14.09 1.65
N SER A 73 26.39 15.11 2.34
CA SER A 73 27.19 16.03 3.16
C SER A 73 27.88 15.28 4.31
N ASP A 74 27.13 14.41 4.98
CA ASP A 74 27.60 13.52 6.04
C ASP A 74 27.08 12.10 5.79
N PRO A 75 27.91 11.21 5.22
CA PRO A 75 27.53 9.82 4.96
C PRO A 75 27.21 9.00 6.20
N GLN A 76 27.48 9.51 7.41
CA GLN A 76 27.03 8.87 8.65
C GLN A 76 25.52 9.08 8.86
N ASN A 77 24.91 10.14 8.32
CA ASN A 77 23.48 10.37 8.42
C ASN A 77 22.72 9.39 7.51
N ILE A 78 22.35 8.25 8.09
CA ILE A 78 21.66 7.15 7.45
C ILE A 78 20.21 7.15 7.92
N PHE A 79 19.28 7.04 6.98
CA PHE A 79 17.89 6.73 7.30
C PHE A 79 17.53 5.35 6.75
N ASN A 80 16.79 4.60 7.54
CA ASN A 80 16.30 3.28 7.20
C ASN A 80 14.99 3.05 7.93
N ARG A 81 13.88 3.18 7.21
CA ARG A 81 12.54 3.14 7.78
C ARG A 81 11.60 2.28 6.98
N LYS A 82 10.59 1.79 7.68
CA LYS A 82 9.48 1.05 7.09
C LYS A 82 8.18 1.76 7.41
N ILE A 83 7.47 2.15 6.36
CA ILE A 83 6.22 2.89 6.46
C ILE A 83 5.09 1.98 5.97
N SER A 84 4.08 1.74 6.81
CA SER A 84 2.83 1.14 6.36
C SER A 84 1.92 2.22 5.80
N PHE A 85 1.22 1.93 4.71
CA PHE A 85 0.27 2.84 4.11
C PHE A 85 -1.03 2.14 3.77
N SER A 86 -2.13 2.87 3.80
CA SER A 86 -3.36 2.50 3.09
C SER A 86 -3.38 3.12 1.70
N MET A 87 -4.15 2.53 0.80
CA MET A 87 -4.18 2.90 -0.61
C MET A 87 -5.60 2.91 -1.16
N ARG A 88 -5.90 3.94 -1.94
CA ARG A 88 -7.11 4.03 -2.76
C ARG A 88 -6.73 4.19 -4.22
N ARG A 89 -7.31 3.37 -5.09
CA ARG A 89 -7.09 3.42 -6.53
C ARG A 89 -8.24 4.18 -7.21
N HIS A 90 -7.91 5.15 -8.06
CA HIS A 90 -8.86 5.76 -8.98
C HIS A 90 -8.27 5.68 -10.40
N GLN A 91 -8.88 4.85 -11.24
CA GLN A 91 -8.33 4.51 -12.56
C GLN A 91 -6.89 3.99 -12.45
N ASP A 92 -5.90 4.70 -12.99
CA ASP A 92 -4.49 4.29 -12.98
C ASP A 92 -3.66 5.03 -11.93
N ILE A 93 -4.31 5.82 -11.07
CA ILE A 93 -3.65 6.58 -10.01
C ILE A 93 -3.87 5.88 -8.67
N TYR A 94 -2.77 5.67 -7.95
CA TYR A 94 -2.74 5.09 -6.61
C TYR A 94 -2.49 6.20 -5.58
N TYR A 95 -3.50 6.52 -4.79
CA TYR A 95 -3.39 7.45 -3.66
C TYR A 95 -2.99 6.67 -2.43
N MET A 96 -1.81 6.97 -1.89
CA MET A 96 -1.25 6.30 -0.70
C MET A 96 -1.29 7.27 0.48
N THR A 97 -1.59 6.74 1.67
CA THR A 97 -1.59 7.52 2.92
C THR A 97 -0.78 6.77 3.97
N SER A 98 0.29 7.41 4.45
CA SER A 98 1.15 6.87 5.51
C SER A 98 0.35 6.70 6.81
N GLU A 99 0.53 5.57 7.48
CA GLU A 99 -0.19 5.23 8.72
C GLU A 99 0.74 4.97 9.90
N LYS A 100 1.90 4.34 9.67
CA LYS A 100 2.91 4.09 10.69
C LYS A 100 4.29 4.18 10.08
N ASN A 101 5.22 4.79 10.79
CA ASN A 101 6.61 4.90 10.42
C ASN A 101 7.49 4.26 11.51
N ILE A 102 8.27 3.24 11.13
CA ILE A 102 9.13 2.49 12.04
C ILE A 102 10.58 2.70 11.61
N LYS A 103 11.42 3.18 12.54
CA LYS A 103 12.87 3.29 12.36
C LYS A 103 13.57 1.96 12.60
N PHE A 104 14.59 1.69 11.79
CA PHE A 104 15.51 0.57 12.01
C PHE A 104 16.69 1.02 12.88
N PRO A 105 17.40 0.09 13.54
CA PRO A 105 18.49 0.44 14.47
C PRO A 105 19.67 1.21 13.86
N ASP A 106 19.85 1.12 12.54
CA ASP A 106 20.86 1.83 11.76
C ASP A 106 20.39 3.22 11.26
N ASP A 107 19.14 3.59 11.50
CA ASP A 107 18.62 4.94 11.28
C ASP A 107 19.08 5.86 12.41
N ASN A 108 19.91 6.85 12.08
CA ASN A 108 20.46 7.79 13.05
C ASN A 108 20.08 9.25 12.77
N VAL A 109 19.08 9.47 11.91
CA VAL A 109 18.53 10.80 11.65
C VAL A 109 17.21 10.98 12.40
N ASP A 110 16.98 12.18 12.93
CA ASP A 110 15.71 12.49 13.59
C ASP A 110 14.57 12.65 12.57
N ASP A 111 13.34 12.73 13.08
CA ASP A 111 12.16 12.87 12.22
C ASP A 111 12.04 14.24 11.59
N GLY A 112 12.40 15.29 12.32
CA GLY A 112 12.34 16.67 11.84
C GLY A 112 13.35 16.96 10.75
N TRP A 113 14.51 16.28 10.76
CA TRP A 113 15.48 16.35 9.67
C TRP A 113 14.95 15.66 8.41
N LEU A 114 14.52 14.39 8.52
CA LEU A 114 14.09 13.64 7.34
C LEU A 114 12.77 14.17 6.74
N SER A 115 11.85 14.72 7.56
CA SER A 115 10.58 15.28 7.07
C SER A 115 10.76 16.51 6.18
N GLN A 116 11.91 17.21 6.25
CA GLN A 116 12.23 18.32 5.34
C GLN A 116 12.44 17.85 3.90
N TYR A 117 12.89 16.61 3.71
CA TYR A 117 13.23 16.06 2.40
C TYR A 117 12.22 15.01 1.92
N GLN A 118 11.60 14.28 2.85
CA GLN A 118 10.73 13.13 2.57
C GLN A 118 9.39 13.25 3.32
N PRO A 119 8.64 14.36 3.17
CA PRO A 119 7.48 14.67 4.02
C PRO A 119 6.34 13.65 3.93
N ASP A 120 6.14 13.02 2.76
CA ASP A 120 5.01 12.11 2.50
C ASP A 120 5.05 10.81 3.32
N PHE A 121 6.19 10.49 3.95
CA PHE A 121 6.39 9.29 4.77
C PHE A 121 6.12 9.51 6.27
N PHE A 122 5.61 10.68 6.64
CA PHE A 122 5.27 11.05 8.02
C PHE A 122 3.76 11.15 8.22
N VAL A 123 3.32 11.00 9.46
CA VAL A 123 1.90 10.99 9.88
C VAL A 123 1.62 12.18 10.77
#